data_AF-A0A352T0E2-F1
#
_entry.id   AF-A0A352T0E2-F1
#
_cell.length_a   1.000
_cell.length_b   1.000
_cell.length_c   1.000
_cell.angle_alpha   90.00
_cell.angle_beta   90.00
_cell.angle_gamma   90.00
#
_symmetry.space_group_name_H-M   'P 1'
#
loop_
_entity.id
_entity.type
_entity.pdbx_description
1 polymer ?
#
loop_
_entity_poly.entity_id
_entity_poly.type
_entity_poly.pdbx_seq_one_letter_code
_entity_poly.pdbx_strand_id
1 'polypeptide(L)'
;MINRRTIRFALAPVILFAILTILIKMSILTGFEEWVYGKAAENMSPALTSIMKRITHIGDSSAVITFCLLLLIVPKTRKTVALPVSSALITSVMLNETLKRIFARSRPDILRLISETGYSFPSG
;
A
#
# COMPACT_ATOMS: atom_id res chain seq x y z
N MET A 1 23.87 19.97 -3.18
CA MET A 1 22.92 20.83 -2.45
C MET A 1 21.50 20.34 -2.69
N ILE A 2 20.79 19.90 -1.67
CA ILE A 2 19.39 19.44 -1.79
C ILE A 2 18.49 20.67 -1.97
N ASN A 3 17.70 20.71 -3.04
CA ASN A 3 16.83 21.84 -3.35
C ASN A 3 15.65 21.90 -2.36
N ARG A 4 15.26 23.10 -1.92
CA ARG A 4 14.10 23.32 -1.03
C ARG A 4 12.80 22.73 -1.60
N ARG A 5 12.65 22.69 -2.93
CA ARG A 5 11.51 22.03 -3.59
C ARG A 5 11.52 20.51 -3.36
N THR A 6 12.67 19.86 -3.50
CA THR A 6 12.84 18.41 -3.24
C THR A 6 12.53 18.05 -1.79
N ILE A 7 12.94 18.91 -0.84
CA ILE A 7 12.63 18.72 0.59
C ILE A 7 11.12 18.78 0.84
N ARG A 8 10.42 19.75 0.22
CA ARG A 8 8.95 19.86 0.35
C ARG A 8 8.22 18.64 -0.21
N PHE A 9 8.65 18.14 -1.38
CA PHE A 9 8.07 16.93 -1.99
C PHE A 9 8.29 15.67 -1.14
N ALA A 10 9.40 15.59 -0.40
CA ALA A 10 9.66 14.49 0.52
C ALA A 10 8.90 14.62 1.85
N LEU A 11 8.79 15.83 2.40
CA LEU A 11 8.16 16.06 3.71
C LEU A 11 6.63 16.02 3.67
N ALA A 12 6.01 16.52 2.58
CA ALA A 12 4.56 16.54 2.45
C ALA A 12 3.87 15.17 2.65
N PRO A 13 4.29 14.07 1.98
CA PRO A 13 3.68 12.77 2.20
C PRO A 13 3.92 12.22 3.61
N VAL A 14 5.06 12.52 4.24
CA VAL A 14 5.35 12.11 5.62
C VAL A 14 4.41 12.80 6.60
N ILE A 15 4.21 14.11 6.44
CA ILE A 15 3.28 14.89 7.27
C ILE A 15 1.85 14.40 7.06
N LEU A 16 1.44 14.18 5.81
CA LEU A 16 0.11 13.65 5.49
C LEU A 16 -0.11 12.27 6.13
N PHE A 17 0.89 11.38 6.03
CA PHE A 17 0.83 10.06 6.65
C PHE A 17 0.71 10.14 8.17
N ALA A 18 1.45 11.06 8.81
CA ALA A 18 1.37 11.27 10.25
C ALA A 18 -0.02 11.76 10.68
N ILE A 19 -0.60 12.72 9.95
CA ILE A 19 -1.95 13.22 10.19
C ILE A 19 -2.97 12.09 10.06
N LEU A 20 -2.93 11.32 8.96
CA LEU A 20 -3.83 10.18 8.75
C LEU A 20 -3.72 9.15 9.88
N THR A 21 -2.50 8.84 10.31
CA THR A 21 -2.26 7.92 11.41
C THR A 21 -2.89 8.39 12.72
N ILE A 22 -2.77 9.69 13.04
CA ILE A 22 -3.38 10.29 14.22
C ILE A 22 -4.92 10.21 14.13
N LEU A 23 -5.49 10.59 12.99
CA LEU A 23 -6.94 10.55 12.77
C LEU A 23 -7.51 9.13 12.90
N ILE A 24 -6.79 8.12 12.40
CA ILE A 24 -7.16 6.71 12.55
C ILE A 24 -7.06 6.28 14.01
N LYS A 25 -5.99 6.63 14.73
CA LYS A 25 -5.82 6.29 16.15
C LYS A 25 -6.86 6.95 17.06
N MET A 26 -7.31 8.15 16.72
CA MET A 26 -8.35 8.87 17.46
C MET A 26 -9.78 8.38 17.12
N SER A 27 -9.92 7.36 16.26
CA SER A 27 -11.19 6.83 15.79
C SER A 27 -12.12 7.85 15.12
N ILE A 28 -11.62 9.04 14.76
CA ILE A 28 -12.39 10.12 14.14
C ILE A 28 -12.93 9.68 12.77
N LEU A 29 -12.18 8.82 12.07
CA LEU A 29 -12.52 8.35 10.72
C LEU A 29 -13.41 7.11 10.69
N THR A 30 -13.70 6.48 11.83
CA THR A 30 -14.44 5.20 11.87
C THR A 30 -15.81 5.28 11.21
N GLY A 31 -16.61 6.31 11.50
CA GLY A 31 -17.92 6.50 10.86
C GLY A 31 -17.83 6.76 9.34
N PHE A 32 -16.78 7.43 8.88
CA PHE A 32 -16.53 7.60 7.44
C PHE A 32 -16.12 6.27 6.79
N GLU A 33 -15.23 5.51 7.44
CA GLU A 33 -14.83 4.19 6.97
C GLU A 33 -16.04 3.25 6.86
N GLU A 34 -16.89 3.16 7.87
CA GLU A 34 -18.12 2.35 7.87
C GLU A 34 -19.07 2.75 6.75
N TRP A 35 -19.26 4.07 6.53
CA TRP A 35 -20.09 4.57 5.43
C TRP A 35 -19.54 4.18 4.05
N VAL A 36 -18.23 4.33 3.83
CA VAL A 36 -17.57 3.91 2.58
C VAL A 36 -17.69 2.41 2.40
N TYR A 37 -17.47 1.62 3.46
CA TYR A 37 -17.61 0.16 3.42
C TYR A 37 -19.03 -0.27 3.07
N GLY A 38 -20.05 0.35 3.69
CA GLY A 38 -21.45 0.07 3.40
C GLY A 38 -21.78 0.34 1.93
N LYS A 39 -21.35 1.49 1.40
CA LYS A 39 -21.55 1.83 -0.02
C LYS A 39 -20.80 0.90 -0.97
N ALA A 40 -19.61 0.45 -0.60
CA ALA A 40 -18.86 -0.52 -1.39
C ALA A 40 -19.55 -1.89 -1.42
N ALA A 41 -20.06 -2.34 -0.27
CA ALA A 41 -20.78 -3.62 -0.13
C ALA A 41 -22.09 -3.64 -0.93
N GLU A 42 -22.87 -2.56 -0.88
CA GLU A 42 -24.13 -2.41 -1.65
C GLU A 42 -23.92 -2.52 -3.18
N ASN A 43 -22.77 -2.05 -3.68
CA ASN A 43 -22.46 -2.05 -5.12
C ASN A 43 -21.66 -3.28 -5.58
N MET A 44 -21.49 -4.29 -4.72
CA MET A 44 -20.77 -5.51 -5.10
C MET A 44 -21.56 -6.32 -6.13
N SER A 45 -20.89 -6.74 -7.20
CA SER A 45 -21.41 -7.70 -8.17
C SER A 45 -20.33 -8.73 -8.55
N PRO A 46 -20.70 -9.97 -8.94
CA PRO A 46 -19.72 -11.00 -9.28
C PRO A 46 -18.74 -10.59 -10.39
N ALA A 47 -19.22 -9.80 -11.36
CA ALA A 47 -18.40 -9.25 -12.43
C ALA A 47 -17.39 -8.21 -11.90
N LEU A 48 -17.84 -7.27 -11.08
CA LEU A 48 -16.97 -6.25 -10.48
C LEU A 48 -15.95 -6.87 -9.53
N THR A 49 -16.36 -7.83 -8.69
CA THR A 49 -15.46 -8.56 -7.80
C THR A 49 -14.36 -9.28 -8.57
N SER A 50 -14.69 -9.90 -9.72
CA SER A 50 -13.70 -10.59 -10.56
C SER A 50 -12.69 -9.62 -11.17
N ILE A 51 -13.13 -8.43 -11.58
CA ILE A 51 -12.23 -7.38 -12.09
C ILE A 51 -11.32 -6.86 -10.96
N MET A 52 -11.90 -6.56 -9.80
CA MET A 52 -11.13 -6.07 -8.64
C MET A 52 -10.07 -7.07 -8.19
N LYS A 53 -10.40 -8.38 -8.13
CA LYS A 53 -9.42 -9.43 -7.81
C LYS A 53 -8.24 -9.46 -8.78
N ARG A 54 -8.49 -9.31 -10.09
CA ARG A 54 -7.40 -9.24 -11.08
C ARG A 54 -6.53 -8.00 -10.88
N ILE A 55 -7.13 -6.86 -10.57
CA ILE A 55 -6.39 -5.63 -10.27
C ILE A 55 -5.53 -5.81 -9.01
N THR A 56 -6.08 -6.42 -7.96
CA THR A 56 -5.32 -6.73 -6.73
C THR A 56 -4.10 -7.61 -7.01
N HIS A 57 -4.23 -8.64 -7.86
CA HIS A 57 -3.11 -9.51 -8.21
C HIS A 57 -1.95 -8.82 -8.93
N ILE A 58 -2.18 -7.65 -9.55
CA ILE A 58 -1.09 -6.85 -10.15
C ILE A 58 -0.21 -6.23 -9.05
N GLY A 59 -0.80 -5.91 -7.90
CA GLY A 59 -0.10 -5.37 -6.73
C GLY A 59 0.49 -6.44 -5.80
N ASP A 60 0.25 -7.73 -6.06
CA ASP A 60 0.80 -8.81 -5.24
C ASP A 60 2.33 -8.79 -5.26
N SER A 61 2.94 -9.17 -4.14
CA SER A 61 4.40 -9.21 -4.01
C SER A 61 5.05 -10.09 -5.09
N SER A 62 4.39 -11.16 -5.52
CA SER A 62 4.86 -12.04 -6.61
C SER A 62 4.91 -11.33 -7.97
N ALA A 63 3.89 -10.53 -8.30
CA ALA A 63 3.85 -9.75 -9.53
C ALA A 63 4.94 -8.65 -9.53
N VAL A 64 5.10 -7.95 -8.41
CA VAL A 64 6.12 -6.91 -8.24
C VAL A 64 7.54 -7.48 -8.30
N ILE A 65 7.81 -8.61 -7.65
CA ILE A 65 9.11 -9.30 -7.72
C ILE A 65 9.41 -9.73 -9.16
N THR A 66 8.43 -10.31 -9.85
CA THR A 66 8.60 -10.74 -11.26
C THR A 66 8.93 -9.56 -12.15
N PHE A 67 8.26 -8.42 -11.97
CA PHE A 67 8.54 -7.19 -12.70
C PHE A 67 9.97 -6.68 -12.46
N CYS A 68 10.45 -6.71 -11.21
CA CYS A 68 11.83 -6.34 -10.90
C CYS A 68 12.87 -7.28 -11.52
N LEU A 69 12.61 -8.59 -11.53
CA LEU A 69 13.49 -9.56 -12.18
C LEU A 69 13.59 -9.30 -13.69
N LEU A 70 12.47 -8.98 -14.35
CA LEU A 70 12.47 -8.60 -15.76
C LEU A 70 13.33 -7.36 -16.03
N LEU A 71 13.25 -6.33 -15.18
CA LEU A 71 14.08 -5.13 -15.29
C LEU A 71 15.58 -5.39 -15.08
N LEU A 72 15.93 -6.41 -14.31
CA LEU A 72 17.32 -6.84 -14.09
C LEU A 72 17.92 -7.61 -15.28
N ILE A 73 17.09 -8.32 -16.03
CA ILE A 73 17.51 -9.08 -17.22
C ILE A 73 17.91 -8.14 -18.36
N VAL A 74 17.26 -6.98 -18.48
CA VAL A 74 17.57 -5.99 -19.52
C VAL A 74 18.87 -5.22 -19.16
N PRO A 75 19.98 -5.40 -19.89
CA PRO A 75 21.30 -4.88 -19.47
C PRO A 75 21.35 -3.34 -19.42
N LYS A 76 20.58 -2.68 -20.29
CA LYS A 76 20.51 -1.21 -20.38
C LYS A 76 19.82 -0.55 -19.18
N THR A 77 18.96 -1.27 -18.47
CA THR A 77 18.18 -0.75 -17.33
C THR A 77 18.73 -1.17 -15.98
N ARG A 78 19.68 -2.12 -15.95
CA ARG A 78 20.16 -2.77 -14.74
C ARG A 78 20.73 -1.81 -13.70
N LYS A 79 21.62 -0.89 -14.10
CA LYS A 79 22.27 0.05 -13.17
C LYS A 79 21.47 1.34 -12.93
N THR A 80 20.69 1.77 -13.92
CA THR A 80 19.99 3.06 -13.91
C THR A 80 18.60 2.99 -13.29
N VAL A 81 17.91 1.85 -13.43
CA VAL A 81 16.52 1.70 -13.01
C VAL A 81 16.36 0.53 -12.05
N ALA A 82 16.88 -0.64 -12.41
CA ALA A 82 16.59 -1.86 -11.65
C ALA A 82 17.17 -1.85 -10.23
N LEU A 83 18.40 -1.36 -10.03
CA LEU A 83 19.02 -1.25 -8.70
C LEU A 83 18.28 -0.26 -7.79
N PRO A 84 18.02 1.01 -8.19
CA PRO A 84 17.22 1.93 -7.38
C PRO A 84 15.83 1.38 -7.04
N VAL A 85 15.11 0.83 -8.03
CA VAL A 85 13.76 0.29 -7.83
C VAL A 85 13.76 -0.88 -6.85
N SER A 86 14.69 -1.83 -7.01
CA SER A 86 14.80 -2.98 -6.11
C SER A 86 15.12 -2.53 -4.68
N SER A 87 16.03 -1.56 -4.51
CA SER A 87 16.38 -1.01 -3.18
C SER A 87 15.20 -0.29 -2.53
N ALA A 88 14.42 0.47 -3.31
CA ALA A 88 13.24 1.17 -2.84
C ALA A 88 12.14 0.19 -2.42
N LEU A 89 11.95 -0.89 -3.17
CA LEU A 89 10.99 -1.95 -2.82
C LEU A 89 11.37 -2.68 -1.53
N ILE A 90 12.64 -3.07 -1.37
CA ILE A 90 13.10 -3.70 -0.12
C ILE A 90 12.86 -2.76 1.06
N THR A 91 13.22 -1.48 0.91
CA THR A 91 13.01 -0.47 1.96
C THR A 91 11.53 -0.29 2.26
N SER A 92 10.67 -0.26 1.23
CA SER A 92 9.22 -0.14 1.36
C SER A 92 8.62 -1.33 2.10
N VAL A 93 8.99 -2.56 1.75
CA VAL A 93 8.51 -3.78 2.43
C VAL A 93 8.93 -3.78 3.90
N MET A 94 10.21 -3.50 4.18
CA MET A 94 10.72 -3.46 5.55
C MET A 94 10.02 -2.38 6.39
N LEU A 95 9.83 -1.19 5.82
CA LEU A 95 9.13 -0.09 6.48
C LEU A 95 7.65 -0.44 6.73
N ASN A 96 6.96 -0.98 5.73
CA ASN A 96 5.56 -1.38 5.81
C ASN A 96 5.34 -2.42 6.91
N GLU A 97 6.15 -3.48 6.95
CA GLU A 97 6.06 -4.52 7.98
C GLU A 97 6.36 -3.98 9.37
N THR A 98 7.32 -3.06 9.50
CA THR A 98 7.63 -2.40 10.77
C THR A 98 6.45 -1.55 11.25
N LEU A 99 5.89 -0.71 10.37
CA LEU A 99 4.75 0.14 10.70
C LEU A 99 3.49 -0.68 11.02
N LYS A 100 3.23 -1.76 10.29
CA LYS A 100 2.15 -2.69 10.56
C LYS A 100 2.22 -3.25 11.98
N ARG A 101 3.43 -3.63 12.44
CA ARG A 101 3.63 -4.12 13.82
C ARG A 101 3.49 -3.03 14.87
N ILE A 102 3.87 -1.78 14.57
CA ILE A 102 3.75 -0.64 15.49
C ILE A 102 2.28 -0.25 15.68
N PHE A 103 1.50 -0.19 14.59
CA PHE A 103 0.10 0.23 14.67
C PHE A 103 -0.83 -0.92 15.03
N ALA A 104 -0.47 -2.16 14.69
CA ALA A 104 -1.18 -3.39 15.04
C ALA A 104 -2.70 -3.32 14.81
N ARG A 105 -3.13 -2.58 13.78
CA ARG A 105 -4.56 -2.34 13.51
C ARG A 105 -5.19 -3.61 12.93
N SER A 106 -6.23 -4.12 13.57
CA SER A 106 -7.01 -5.25 13.07
C SER A 106 -7.78 -4.89 11.79
N ARG A 107 -8.06 -5.89 10.95
CA ARG A 107 -8.93 -5.75 9.77
C ARG A 107 -10.40 -5.87 10.20
N PRO A 108 -11.33 -5.16 9.56
CA PRO A 108 -12.76 -5.41 9.75
C PRO A 108 -13.13 -6.84 9.31
N ASP A 109 -13.95 -7.54 10.09
CA ASP A 109 -14.31 -8.95 9.85
C ASP A 109 -15.57 -9.14 8.97
N ILE A 110 -16.15 -8.06 8.46
CA ILE A 110 -17.51 -8.05 7.92
C ILE A 110 -17.59 -8.66 6.50
N LEU A 111 -16.57 -8.47 5.65
CA LEU A 111 -16.56 -8.95 4.26
C LEU A 111 -15.13 -9.16 3.75
N ARG A 112 -14.55 -10.34 4.01
CA ARG A 112 -13.22 -10.72 3.50
C ARG A 112 -13.33 -11.41 2.14
N LEU A 113 -13.26 -10.62 1.06
CA LEU A 113 -13.22 -11.14 -0.33
C LEU A 113 -11.90 -11.87 -0.66
N ILE A 114 -10.85 -11.58 0.10
CA ILE A 114 -9.51 -12.16 0.04
C ILE A 114 -9.08 -12.42 1.49
N SER A 115 -8.54 -13.61 1.77
CA SER A 115 -8.03 -13.97 3.09
C SER A 115 -6.64 -13.40 3.29
N GLU A 116 -6.55 -12.28 4.01
CA GLU A 116 -5.27 -11.75 4.50
C GLU A 116 -5.20 -11.85 6.03
N THR A 117 -4.08 -12.38 6.52
CA THR A 117 -3.83 -12.60 7.96
C THR A 117 -3.05 -11.45 8.63
N GLY A 118 -2.62 -10.46 7.86
CA GLY A 118 -1.83 -9.33 8.34
C GLY A 118 -2.64 -8.13 8.82
N TYR A 119 -1.96 -7.21 9.50
CA TYR A 119 -2.54 -5.92 9.93
C TYR A 119 -3.10 -5.10 8.76
N SER A 120 -4.07 -4.25 9.07
CA SER A 120 -4.82 -3.45 8.10
C SER A 120 -4.13 -2.15 7.69
N PHE A 121 -3.20 -1.64 8.52
CA PHE A 121 -2.57 -0.35 8.30
C PHE A 121 -1.05 -0.37 8.60
N PRO A 122 -0.22 0.25 7.75
CA PRO A 122 -0.57 0.76 6.42
C PRO A 122 -0.79 -0.37 5.40
N SER A 123 -1.45 -0.05 4.29
CA SER A 123 -1.50 -0.97 3.13
C SER A 123 -0.10 -1.08 2.55
N GLY A 124 0.26 -2.30 2.14
CA GLY A 124 1.49 -2.56 1.37
C GLY A 124 1.39 -2.14 -0.07
#